data_AF-A0A2X1Q448-F1
#
_entry.id   AF-A0A2X1Q448-F1
#
_cell.length_a   1.000
_cell.length_b   1.000
_cell.length_c   1.000
_cell.angle_alpha   90.00
_cell.angle_beta   90.00
_cell.angle_gamma   90.00
#
_symmetry.space_group_name_H-M   'P 1'
#
loop_
_entity.id
_entity.type
_entity.pdbx_description
1 polymer ?
#
loop_
_entity_poly.entity_id
_entity_poly.type
_entity_poly.pdbx_seq_one_letter_code
_entity_poly.pdbx_strand_id
1 'polypeptide(L)'
;MKNIIRTPETHPLTWRLRDDKQPVWLDEYRSKNGYEGARKALTGLSPDEIVNQVKDAGLKGRGGAGFSTGLKWSLMPKDESMNIRYLLCNADEMEPGTIKTAC
;
A
#
# COMPACT_ATOMS: atom_id res chain seq x y z
N MET A 1 -2.34 20.71 23.54
CA MET A 1 -2.42 20.19 22.15
C MET A 1 -3.68 19.35 22.05
N LYS A 2 -4.48 19.48 20.97
CA LYS A 2 -5.67 18.62 20.81
C LYS A 2 -5.22 17.19 20.60
N ASN A 3 -5.77 16.26 21.38
CA ASN A 3 -5.50 14.83 21.21
C ASN A 3 -6.19 14.38 19.92
N ILE A 4 -5.42 14.11 18.85
CA ILE A 4 -5.98 13.68 17.56
C ILE A 4 -6.14 12.17 17.62
N ILE A 5 -7.37 11.69 17.76
CA ILE A 5 -7.67 10.26 17.69
C ILE A 5 -7.59 9.83 16.22
N ARG A 6 -6.58 9.02 15.88
CA ARG A 6 -6.42 8.47 14.53
C ARG A 6 -7.19 7.15 14.43
N THR A 7 -8.10 7.06 13.46
CA THR A 7 -8.88 5.85 13.17
C THR A 7 -8.59 5.38 11.74
N PRO A 8 -8.86 4.11 11.39
CA PRO A 8 -8.76 3.65 10.01
C PRO A 8 -9.58 4.50 9.01
N GLU A 9 -10.70 5.06 9.45
CA GLU A 9 -11.61 5.84 8.60
C GLU A 9 -11.10 7.28 8.42
N THR A 10 -10.59 7.90 9.48
CA THR A 10 -10.13 9.30 9.44
C THR A 10 -8.68 9.45 9.02
N HIS A 11 -7.85 8.43 9.27
CA HIS A 11 -6.40 8.42 9.05
C HIS A 11 -5.94 7.09 8.46
N PRO A 12 -6.49 6.65 7.31
CA PRO A 12 -6.32 5.29 6.79
C PRO A 12 -4.87 4.84 6.62
N LEU A 13 -3.95 5.78 6.36
CA LEU A 13 -2.52 5.49 6.17
C LEU A 13 -1.67 5.67 7.43
N THR A 14 -2.13 6.44 8.40
CA THR A 14 -1.29 6.89 9.54
C THR A 14 -1.83 6.48 10.91
N TRP A 15 -3.01 5.85 10.98
CA TRP A 15 -3.62 5.45 12.26
C TRP A 15 -2.81 4.41 13.05
N ARG A 16 -1.93 3.65 12.39
CA ARG A 16 -1.04 2.70 13.06
C ARG A 16 0.23 3.34 13.62
N LEU A 17 0.58 4.56 13.19
CA LEU A 17 1.79 5.26 13.62
C LEU A 17 1.72 5.62 15.10
N ARG A 18 2.89 5.63 15.75
CA ARG A 18 3.05 6.03 17.15
C ARG A 18 3.16 7.54 17.25
N ASP A 19 2.63 8.10 18.34
CA ASP A 19 2.72 9.55 18.60
C ASP A 19 4.12 10.01 19.00
N ASP A 20 4.94 9.11 19.54
CA ASP A 20 6.34 9.34 19.89
C ASP A 20 7.30 9.31 18.68
N LYS A 21 6.76 9.12 17.47
CA LYS A 21 7.49 9.01 16.20
C LYS A 21 8.53 7.88 16.18
N GLN A 22 8.43 6.91 17.10
CA GLN A 22 9.26 5.72 17.03
C GLN A 22 8.71 4.74 15.97
N PRO A 23 9.57 3.86 15.42
CA PRO A 23 9.11 2.81 14.53
C PRO A 23 8.07 1.91 15.19
N VAL A 24 7.09 1.46 14.40
CA VAL A 24 6.15 0.41 14.80
C VAL A 24 6.84 -0.93 14.61
N TRP A 25 7.14 -1.61 15.71
CA TRP A 25 7.75 -2.95 15.67
C TRP A 25 6.73 -4.04 15.32
N LEU A 26 7.22 -5.21 14.92
CA LEU A 26 6.40 -6.29 14.35
C LEU A 26 5.21 -6.70 15.23
N ASP A 27 5.42 -6.90 16.54
CA ASP A 27 4.36 -7.33 17.45
C ASP A 27 3.26 -6.28 17.60
N GLU A 28 3.65 -5.01 17.69
CA GLU A 28 2.72 -3.89 17.70
C GLU A 28 1.93 -3.82 16.38
N TYR A 29 2.61 -3.94 15.24
CA TYR A 29 1.98 -3.95 13.92
C TYR A 29 0.93 -5.07 13.82
N ARG A 30 1.26 -6.28 14.29
CA ARG A 30 0.33 -7.42 14.33
C ARG A 30 -0.85 -7.17 15.26
N SER A 31 -0.61 -6.61 16.45
CA SER A 31 -1.69 -6.27 17.40
C SER A 31 -2.68 -5.24 16.84
N LYS A 32 -2.24 -4.39 15.91
CA LYS A 32 -3.04 -3.40 15.19
C LYS A 32 -3.55 -3.92 13.83
N ASN A 33 -3.90 -5.21 13.74
CA ASN A 33 -4.43 -5.84 12.53
C ASN A 33 -3.47 -5.73 11.33
N GLY A 34 -2.17 -5.83 11.57
CA GLY A 34 -1.15 -5.93 10.53
C GLY A 34 -1.27 -7.25 9.77
N TYR A 35 -0.87 -7.26 8.50
CA TYR A 35 -0.96 -8.40 7.57
C TYR A 35 -2.37 -8.93 7.24
N GLU A 36 -3.45 -8.39 7.82
CA GLU A 36 -4.83 -8.80 7.49
C GLU A 36 -5.12 -8.78 5.99
N GLY A 37 -4.77 -7.66 5.32
CA GLY A 37 -4.96 -7.52 3.88
C GLY A 37 -4.11 -8.48 3.06
N ALA A 38 -2.87 -8.72 3.47
CA ALA A 38 -1.97 -9.67 2.81
C ALA A 38 -2.50 -11.11 2.94
N ARG A 39 -2.97 -11.49 4.12
CA ARG A 39 -3.57 -12.81 4.34
C ARG A 39 -4.82 -13.00 3.48
N LYS A 40 -5.71 -12.02 3.45
CA LYS A 40 -6.91 -12.05 2.60
C LYS A 40 -6.54 -12.24 1.13
N ALA A 41 -5.57 -11.48 0.63
CA ALA A 41 -5.10 -11.56 -0.75
C ALA A 41 -4.45 -12.91 -1.08
N LEU A 42 -3.63 -13.46 -0.18
CA LEU A 42 -2.87 -14.69 -0.44
C LEU A 42 -3.68 -15.98 -0.27
N THR A 43 -4.77 -15.94 0.51
CA THR A 43 -5.51 -17.16 0.89
C THR A 43 -6.92 -17.25 0.33
N GLY A 44 -7.52 -16.12 -0.09
CA GLY A 44 -8.93 -16.08 -0.43
C GLY A 44 -9.29 -15.30 -1.68
N LEU A 45 -8.31 -14.80 -2.45
CA LEU A 45 -8.56 -14.04 -3.67
C LEU A 45 -7.64 -14.52 -4.79
N SER A 46 -8.17 -14.60 -5.99
CA SER A 46 -7.39 -14.77 -7.22
C SER A 46 -6.66 -13.48 -7.59
N PRO A 47 -5.57 -13.54 -8.38
CA PRO A 47 -4.89 -12.35 -8.89
C PRO A 47 -5.83 -11.41 -9.65
N ASP A 48 -6.76 -11.94 -10.44
CA ASP A 48 -7.72 -11.12 -11.21
C ASP A 48 -8.71 -10.38 -10.30
N GLU A 49 -9.19 -11.02 -9.23
CA GLU A 49 -10.04 -10.35 -8.24
C GLU A 49 -9.31 -9.22 -7.52
N ILE A 50 -8.02 -9.41 -7.20
CA ILE A 50 -7.18 -8.36 -6.58
C ILE A 50 -7.01 -7.18 -7.53
N VAL A 51 -6.69 -7.44 -8.81
CA VAL A 51 -6.52 -6.39 -9.83
C VAL A 51 -7.83 -5.61 -10.02
N ASN A 52 -8.97 -6.30 -10.10
CA ASN A 52 -10.28 -5.65 -10.23
C ASN A 52 -10.62 -4.81 -9.00
N GLN A 53 -10.41 -5.32 -7.77
CA GLN A 53 -10.63 -4.53 -6.56
C GLN A 53 -9.81 -3.23 -6.54
N VAL A 54 -8.54 -3.27 -6.96
CA VAL A 54 -7.69 -2.06 -7.02
C VAL A 54 -8.10 -1.10 -8.13
N LYS A 55 -8.61 -1.64 -9.25
CA LYS A 55 -9.18 -0.85 -10.34
C LYS A 55 -10.45 -0.13 -9.90
N ASP A 56 -11.37 -0.83 -9.25
CA ASP A 56 -12.64 -0.30 -8.75
C ASP A 56 -12.43 0.73 -7.63
N ALA A 57 -11.39 0.53 -6.80
CA ALA A 57 -10.97 1.50 -5.79
C ALA A 57 -10.43 2.81 -6.39
N GLY A 58 -10.18 2.88 -7.70
CA GLY A 58 -9.69 4.08 -8.37
C GLY A 58 -8.30 4.51 -7.90
N LEU A 59 -7.47 3.58 -7.43
CA LEU A 59 -6.13 3.89 -6.91
C LEU A 59 -5.26 4.48 -8.02
N LYS A 60 -4.74 5.69 -7.77
CA LYS A 60 -3.80 6.38 -8.65
C LYS A 60 -2.38 6.29 -8.11
N GLY A 61 -1.40 6.25 -9.02
CA GLY A 61 0.02 6.32 -8.67
C GLY A 61 0.35 7.58 -7.86
N ARG A 62 1.11 7.42 -6.78
CA ARG A 62 1.48 8.50 -5.84
C ARG A 62 2.89 9.07 -6.06
N GLY A 63 3.59 8.63 -7.10
CA GLY A 63 4.90 9.17 -7.53
C GLY A 63 4.79 10.26 -8.59
N GLY A 64 3.72 11.06 -8.59
CA GLY A 64 3.54 12.20 -9.52
C GLY A 64 2.77 11.90 -10.81
N ALA A 65 2.95 10.73 -11.44
CA ALA A 65 2.33 10.43 -12.74
C ALA A 65 0.78 10.28 -12.73
N GLY A 66 0.18 9.96 -11.59
CA GLY A 66 -1.29 9.87 -11.45
C GLY A 66 -2.00 8.76 -12.25
N PHE A 67 -1.25 7.85 -12.90
CA PHE A 67 -1.80 6.73 -13.67
C PHE A 67 -2.60 5.75 -12.80
N SER A 68 -3.63 5.11 -13.35
CA SER A 68 -4.44 4.11 -12.63
C SER A 68 -3.62 2.86 -12.33
N THR A 69 -3.43 2.56 -11.04
CA THR A 69 -2.65 1.41 -10.58
C THR A 69 -3.30 0.09 -11.00
N GLY A 70 -4.62 -0.03 -10.89
CA GLY A 70 -5.34 -1.25 -11.31
C GLY A 70 -5.22 -1.49 -12.82
N LEU A 71 -5.33 -0.44 -13.64
CA LEU A 71 -5.07 -0.57 -15.08
C LEU A 71 -3.62 -0.98 -15.35
N LYS A 72 -2.64 -0.35 -14.69
CA LYS A 72 -1.22 -0.70 -14.83
C LYS A 72 -0.97 -2.19 -14.54
N TRP A 73 -1.57 -2.74 -13.49
CA TRP A 73 -1.42 -4.15 -13.14
C TRP A 73 -2.07 -5.08 -14.17
N SER A 74 -3.22 -4.70 -14.73
CA SER A 74 -3.89 -5.50 -15.78
C SER A 74 -3.11 -5.63 -17.09
N LEU A 75 -2.12 -4.75 -17.32
CA LEU A 75 -1.23 -4.80 -18.48
C LEU A 75 -0.09 -5.82 -18.33
N MET A 76 0.08 -6.42 -17.15
CA MET A 76 1.09 -7.46 -16.95
C MET A 76 0.72 -8.72 -17.77
N PRO A 77 1.68 -9.33 -18.50
CA PRO A 77 1.41 -10.54 -19.26
C PRO A 77 0.88 -11.64 -18.36
N LYS A 78 -0.24 -12.27 -18.74
CA LYS A 78 -0.81 -13.43 -18.03
C LYS A 78 -0.10 -14.75 -18.36
N ASP A 79 0.79 -14.73 -19.35
CA ASP A 79 1.55 -15.90 -19.77
C ASP A 79 2.45 -16.42 -18.63
N GLU A 80 2.22 -17.66 -18.22
CA GLU A 80 2.96 -18.36 -17.17
C GLU A 80 4.30 -18.91 -17.68
N SER A 81 4.53 -18.91 -19.00
CA SER A 81 5.82 -19.31 -19.59
C SER A 81 6.98 -18.41 -19.14
N MET A 82 6.66 -17.17 -18.74
CA MET A 82 7.57 -16.27 -18.05
C MET A 82 7.51 -16.52 -16.53
N ASN A 83 8.42 -17.36 -16.06
CA ASN A 83 8.46 -17.84 -14.67
C ASN A 83 8.97 -16.82 -13.65
N ILE A 84 9.63 -15.73 -14.08
CA ILE A 84 10.22 -14.73 -13.18
C ILE A 84 9.59 -13.36 -13.42
N ARG A 85 9.14 -12.75 -12.33
CA ARG A 85 8.55 -11.41 -12.30
C ARG A 85 9.21 -10.60 -11.20
N TYR A 86 9.37 -9.31 -11.44
CA TYR A 86 9.99 -8.40 -10.49
C TYR A 86 8.98 -7.35 -10.02
N LEU A 87 9.02 -7.06 -8.72
CA LEU A 87 8.30 -5.95 -8.10
C LEU A 87 9.32 -4.92 -7.63
N LEU A 88 9.23 -3.70 -8.15
CA LEU A 88 10.07 -2.59 -7.73
C LEU A 88 9.23 -1.60 -6.90
N CYS A 89 9.62 -1.41 -5.64
CA CYS A 89 9.12 -0.32 -4.82
C CYS A 89 10.04 0.89 -5.02
N ASN A 90 9.53 1.96 -5.64
CA ASN A 90 10.29 3.20 -5.77
C ASN A 90 10.20 4.00 -4.46
N ALA A 91 11.27 3.95 -3.66
CA ALA A 91 11.43 4.76 -2.46
C ALA A 91 12.31 6.00 -2.68
N ASP A 92 12.66 6.29 -3.94
CA ASP A 92 13.42 7.48 -4.29
C ASP A 92 12.52 8.72 -4.29
N GLU A 93 12.73 9.59 -3.30
CA GLU A 93 11.94 10.81 -3.08
C GLU A 93 12.88 12.03 -3.11
N MET A 94 13.46 12.31 -4.29
CA MET A 94 14.38 13.44 -4.49
C MET A 94 13.72 14.75 -4.93
N GLU A 95 12.40 14.77 -5.12
CA GLU A 95 11.67 15.97 -5.53
C GLU A 95 11.70 17.02 -4.39
N PRO A 96 12.26 18.23 -4.63
CA PRO A 96 12.34 19.26 -3.61
C PRO A 96 10.99 19.57 -2.97
N GLY A 97 10.94 19.54 -1.63
CA GLY A 97 9.71 19.81 -0.86
C GLY A 97 8.80 18.60 -0.66
N THR A 98 9.17 17.41 -1.15
CA THR A 98 8.40 16.17 -0.97
C THR A 98 9.07 15.26 0.05
N ILE A 99 8.41 14.95 1.17
CA ILE A 99 8.97 14.14 2.29
C ILE A 99 7.99 13.09 2.83
N LYS A 100 6.97 12.73 2.04
CA LYS A 100 5.85 11.87 2.50
C LYS A 100 6.29 10.44 2.80
N THR A 101 7.40 9.97 2.22
CA THR A 101 7.93 8.61 2.42
C THR A 101 9.17 8.54 3.32
N ALA A 102 9.66 9.67 3.80
CA ALA A 102 10.82 9.77 4.70
C ALA A 102 10.48 9.62 6.20
N CYS A 103 9.21 9.34 6.52
CA CYS A 103 8.64 9.33 7.87
C CYS A 103 8.77 7.99 8.58
#